data_AF-A0A7X7PL05-F1
#
_entry.id   AF-A0A7X7PL05-F1
#
_cell.length_a   1.000
_cell.length_b   1.000
_cell.length_c   1.000
_cell.angle_alpha   90.00
_cell.angle_beta   90.00
_cell.angle_gamma   90.00
#
_symmetry.space_group_name_H-M   'P 1'
#
loop_
_entity.id
_entity.type
_entity.pdbx_description
1 polymer ?
#
loop_
_entity_poly.entity_id
_entity_poly.type
_entity_poly.pdbx_seq_one_letter_code
_entity_poly.pdbx_strand_id
1 'polypeptide(L)'
;MSDGPSTAQQSVAISVTNSLAQAVNIYVMQGSSETFVRQLPANSTQLVTIPGVGSGSTVTLRARTVDGTRTFTSDAMSLTSGQQWRVP
;
A
#
# COMPACT_ATOMS: atom_id res chain seq x y z
N MET A 1 32.43 6.50 19.66
CA MET A 1 31.05 6.80 19.23
C MET A 1 30.64 5.63 18.35
N SER A 2 29.78 4.75 18.85
CA SER A 2 29.33 3.57 18.11
C SER A 2 28.16 4.00 17.23
N ASP A 3 28.41 4.26 15.95
CA ASP A 3 27.35 4.31 14.95
C ASP A 3 26.92 2.85 14.73
N GLY A 4 25.93 2.41 15.52
CA GLY A 4 25.30 1.10 15.31
C GLY A 4 24.65 1.11 13.92
N PRO A 5 24.58 -0.05 13.21
CA PRO A 5 23.98 -0.07 11.89
C PRO A 5 22.55 0.45 12.02
N SER A 6 22.30 1.64 11.51
CA SER A 6 20.95 2.15 11.29
C SER A 6 20.27 1.10 10.43
N THR A 7 19.38 0.32 11.03
CA THR A 7 18.46 -0.55 10.31
C THR A 7 17.57 0.41 9.53
N ALA A 8 18.05 0.83 8.36
CA ALA A 8 17.26 1.55 7.39
C ALA A 8 16.03 0.68 7.19
N GLN A 9 14.92 1.14 7.77
CA GLN A 9 13.65 0.44 7.73
C GLN A 9 13.34 0.34 6.24
N GLN A 10 13.61 -0.84 5.66
CA GLN A 10 13.60 -0.99 4.21
C GLN A 10 12.19 -0.69 3.78
N SER A 11 12.02 0.44 3.09
CA SER A 11 10.72 0.87 2.62
C SER A 11 10.26 -0.14 1.58
N VAL A 12 9.35 -1.03 2.00
CA VAL A 12 8.81 -2.08 1.14
C VAL A 12 7.79 -1.45 0.19
N ALA A 13 7.87 -1.83 -1.07
CA ALA A 13 6.96 -1.35 -2.09
C ALA A 13 6.13 -2.50 -2.67
N ILE A 14 4.83 -2.26 -2.82
CA ILE A 14 3.87 -3.21 -3.38
C ILE A 14 3.50 -2.74 -4.79
N SER A 15 3.46 -3.66 -5.76
CA SER A 15 2.89 -3.37 -7.07
C SER A 15 1.37 -3.37 -6.98
N VAL A 16 0.72 -2.21 -7.14
CA VAL A 16 -0.74 -2.09 -7.09
C VAL A 16 -1.29 -1.81 -8.47
N THR A 17 -2.24 -2.62 -8.91
CA THR A 17 -2.92 -2.48 -10.19
C THR A 17 -4.35 -1.99 -9.99
N ASN A 18 -4.67 -0.83 -10.55
CA ASN A 18 -6.04 -0.33 -10.69
C ASN A 18 -6.57 -0.65 -12.09
N SER A 19 -7.52 -1.59 -12.18
CA SER A 19 -8.20 -1.93 -13.44
C SER A 19 -9.54 -1.22 -13.63
N LEU A 20 -9.88 -0.27 -12.75
CA LEU A 20 -11.09 0.54 -12.89
C LEU A 20 -10.90 1.64 -13.92
N ALA A 21 -12.01 2.08 -14.51
CA ALA A 21 -12.07 3.23 -15.41
C ALA A 21 -11.93 4.60 -14.71
N GLN A 22 -11.72 4.60 -13.38
CA GLN A 22 -11.53 5.80 -12.58
C GLN A 22 -10.36 5.66 -11.60
N ALA A 23 -9.85 6.80 -11.14
CA ALA A 23 -8.77 6.83 -10.17
C ALA A 23 -9.23 6.33 -8.79
N VAL A 24 -8.28 5.80 -8.03
CA VAL A 24 -8.49 5.34 -6.65
C VAL A 24 -7.44 5.89 -5.71
N ASN A 25 -7.84 6.21 -4.49
CA ASN A 25 -6.97 6.53 -3.38
C ASN A 25 -6.59 5.25 -2.65
N ILE A 26 -5.29 5.00 -2.50
CA ILE A 26 -4.75 3.84 -1.80
C ILE A 26 -4.39 4.24 -0.39
N TYR A 27 -4.85 3.41 0.54
CA TYR A 27 -4.61 3.51 1.97
C TYR A 27 -3.99 2.21 2.46
N VAL A 28 -3.17 2.33 3.50
CA VAL A 28 -2.60 1.22 4.24
C VAL A 28 -3.27 1.16 5.59
N MET A 29 -3.76 -0.01 5.94
CA MET A 29 -4.36 -0.33 7.23
C MET A 29 -3.34 -1.11 8.06
N GLN A 30 -3.03 -0.58 9.25
CA GLN A 30 -2.25 -1.27 10.29
C GLN A 30 -3.09 -1.33 11.56
N GLY A 31 -3.72 -2.47 11.80
CA GLY A 31 -4.75 -2.58 12.84
C GLY A 31 -5.91 -1.63 12.55
N SER A 32 -6.14 -0.67 13.46
CA SER A 32 -7.19 0.36 13.32
C SER A 32 -6.71 1.65 12.63
N SER A 33 -5.41 1.80 12.37
CA SER A 33 -4.85 3.00 11.74
C SER A 33 -4.96 2.91 10.23
N GLU A 34 -5.53 3.94 9.60
CA GLU A 34 -5.61 4.12 8.15
C GLU A 34 -4.71 5.27 7.72
N THR A 35 -3.78 5.00 6.80
CA THR A 35 -2.86 6.00 6.27
C THR A 35 -3.01 6.10 4.77
N PHE A 36 -3.31 7.30 4.25
CA PHE A 36 -3.27 7.56 2.81
C PHE A 36 -1.83 7.45 2.30
N VAL A 37 -1.64 6.68 1.22
CA VAL A 37 -0.32 6.51 0.61
C VAL A 37 -0.21 7.29 -0.69
N ARG A 38 -1.16 7.08 -1.61
CA ARG A 38 -1.19 7.78 -2.90
C ARG A 38 -2.50 7.58 -3.64
N GLN A 39 -2.71 8.37 -4.68
CA GLN A 39 -3.71 8.10 -5.71
C GLN A 39 -3.08 7.29 -6.86
N LEU A 40 -3.83 6.30 -7.36
CA LEU A 40 -3.54 5.54 -8.58
C LEU A 40 -4.49 5.97 -9.70
N PRO A 41 -3.97 6.35 -10.88
CA PRO A 41 -4.80 6.61 -12.07
C PRO A 41 -5.65 5.39 -12.47
N ALA A 42 -6.69 5.65 -13.26
CA ALA A 42 -7.46 4.60 -13.92
C ALA A 42 -6.55 3.71 -14.79
N ASN A 43 -6.88 2.43 -14.91
CA ASN A 43 -6.19 1.47 -15.80
C ASN A 43 -4.66 1.51 -15.70
N SER A 44 -4.12 1.53 -14.47
CA SER A 44 -2.69 1.70 -14.23
C SER A 44 -2.13 0.72 -13.22
N THR A 45 -0.85 0.41 -13.35
CA THR A 45 -0.07 -0.32 -12.34
C THR A 45 1.02 0.59 -11.82
N GLN A 46 1.11 0.73 -10.50
CA GLN A 46 2.11 1.58 -9.86
C GLN A 46 2.72 0.89 -8.66
N LEU A 47 4.01 1.17 -8.44
CA LEU A 47 4.70 0.80 -7.22
C LEU A 47 4.24 1.72 -6.07
N VAL A 48 3.82 1.13 -4.97
CA VAL A 48 3.31 1.82 -3.78
C VAL A 48 4.27 1.56 -2.63
N THR A 49 5.14 2.53 -2.35
CA THR A 49 6.03 2.48 -1.18
C THR A 49 5.24 2.78 0.07
N ILE A 50 5.32 1.90 1.07
CA ILE A 50 4.59 2.09 2.33
C ILE A 50 5.54 2.73 3.35
N PRO A 51 5.32 4.01 3.73
CA PRO A 51 6.18 4.68 4.68
C PRO A 51 5.96 4.17 6.10
N GLY A 52 7.02 4.11 6.90
CA GLY A 52 6.94 3.81 8.33
C GLY A 52 6.61 2.36 8.68
N VAL A 53 6.57 1.44 7.69
CA VAL A 53 6.29 0.02 7.91
C VAL A 53 7.51 -0.81 7.60
N GLY A 54 7.95 -1.60 8.58
CA GLY A 54 9.07 -2.53 8.40
C GLY A 54 8.67 -3.73 7.55
N SER A 55 9.64 -4.32 6.87
CA SER A 55 9.46 -5.62 6.23
C SER A 55 9.00 -6.69 7.24
N GLY A 56 8.15 -7.61 6.78
CA GLY A 56 7.54 -8.64 7.62
C GLY A 56 6.29 -8.19 8.39
N SER A 57 5.99 -6.88 8.45
CA SER A 57 4.76 -6.39 9.07
C SER A 57 3.54 -6.83 8.28
N THR A 58 2.46 -7.20 8.98
CA THR A 58 1.17 -7.51 8.33
C THR A 58 0.36 -6.23 8.16
N VAL A 59 -0.09 -5.98 6.93
CA VAL A 59 -0.93 -4.84 6.59
C VAL A 59 -2.10 -5.28 5.71
N THR A 60 -3.10 -4.42 5.63
CA THR A 60 -4.16 -4.54 4.64
C THR A 60 -4.14 -3.30 3.75
N LEU A 61 -4.36 -3.46 2.45
CA LEU A 61 -4.53 -2.35 1.53
C LEU A 61 -6.01 -2.04 1.36
N ARG A 62 -6.34 -0.75 1.30
CA ARG A 62 -7.67 -0.29 0.96
C ARG A 62 -7.59 0.67 -0.22
N ALA A 63 -8.41 0.44 -1.24
CA ALA A 63 -8.59 1.38 -2.34
C ALA A 63 -9.98 1.98 -2.24
N ARG A 64 -10.08 3.31 -2.24
CA ARG A 64 -11.35 4.02 -2.33
C ARG A 64 -11.39 4.78 -3.65
N THR A 65 -12.48 4.68 -4.38
CA THR A 65 -12.64 5.51 -5.57
C THR A 65 -12.62 6.99 -5.22
N VAL A 66 -12.11 7.84 -6.11
CA VAL A 66 -11.99 9.29 -5.83
C VAL A 66 -13.35 9.97 -5.59
N ASP A 67 -14.44 9.41 -6.13
CA ASP A 67 -15.83 9.83 -5.86
C ASP A 67 -16.37 9.33 -4.50
N GLY A 68 -15.61 8.49 -3.80
CA GLY A 68 -15.95 7.92 -2.50
C GLY A 68 -17.04 6.83 -2.50
N THR A 69 -17.56 6.43 -3.66
CA THR A 69 -18.72 5.53 -3.81
C THR A 69 -18.39 4.06 -3.60
N ARG A 70 -17.15 3.65 -3.89
CA ARG A 70 -16.70 2.26 -3.77
C ARG A 70 -15.43 2.19 -2.94
N THR A 71 -15.38 1.18 -2.09
CA THR A 71 -14.21 0.85 -1.28
C THR A 71 -13.90 -0.62 -1.45
N PHE A 72 -12.64 -0.92 -1.71
CA PHE A 72 -12.11 -2.26 -1.89
C PHE A 72 -11.03 -2.49 -0.85
N THR A 73 -11.03 -3.65 -0.23
CA THR A 73 -10.07 -4.03 0.81
C THR A 73 -9.40 -5.31 0.40
N SER A 74 -8.07 -5.38 0.50
CA SER A 74 -7.31 -6.61 0.26
C SER A 74 -7.45 -7.56 1.44
N ASP A 75 -7.00 -8.80 1.26
CA ASP A 75 -6.66 -9.64 2.41
C ASP A 75 -5.45 -9.06 3.17
N ALA A 76 -5.29 -9.47 4.42
CA ALA A 76 -4.09 -9.16 5.19
C ALA A 76 -2.87 -9.83 4.54
N MET A 77 -1.80 -9.06 4.33
CA MET A 77 -0.58 -9.52 3.69
C MET A 77 0.66 -9.05 4.44
N SER A 78 1.67 -9.90 4.48
CA SER A 78 2.96 -9.55 5.05
C SER A 78 3.77 -8.74 4.03
N LEU A 79 4.27 -7.58 4.46
CA LEU A 79 5.09 -6.70 3.63
C LEU A 79 6.46 -7.31 3.35
N THR A 80 6.56 -7.99 2.23
CA THR A 80 7.81 -8.50 1.66
C THR A 80 8.01 -7.95 0.26
N SER A 81 9.24 -8.00 -0.25
CA SER A 81 9.52 -7.57 -1.61
C SER A 81 8.72 -8.40 -2.63
N GLY A 82 8.24 -7.74 -3.69
CA GLY A 82 7.54 -8.41 -4.79
C GLY A 82 6.06 -8.69 -4.56
N GLN A 83 5.47 -8.23 -3.45
CA GLN A 83 4.02 -8.30 -3.26
C GLN A 83 3.28 -7.50 -4.35
N GLN A 84 2.16 -8.06 -4.80
CA GLN A 84 1.27 -7.44 -5.76
C GLN A 84 -0.16 -7.49 -5.25
N TRP A 85 -0.89 -6.41 -5.47
CA TRP A 85 -2.32 -6.37 -5.24
C TRP A 85 -3.05 -5.77 -6.45
N ARG A 86 -4.23 -6.30 -6.75
CA ARG A 86 -5.10 -5.79 -7.80
C ARG A 86 -6.39 -5.30 -7.16
N VAL A 87 -6.76 -4.06 -7.43
CA VAL A 87 -8.07 -3.52 -7.09
C VAL A 87 -9.11 -4.35 -7.86
N PRO A 88 -10.07 -5.00 -7.17
CA PRO A 88 -11.10 -5.83 -7.79
C PRO A 88 -11.94 -5.08 -8.84
#